data_AF-L0DIF4-F1
#
_entry.id   AF-L0DIF4-F1
#
_cell.length_a   1.000
_cell.length_b   1.000
_cell.length_c   1.000
_cell.angle_alpha   90.00
_cell.angle_beta   90.00
_cell.angle_gamma   90.00
#
_symmetry.space_group_name_H-M   'P 1'
#
loop_
_entity.id
_entity.type
_entity.pdbx_description
1 polymer ?
#
loop_
_entity_poly.entity_id
_entity_poly.type
_entity_poly.pdbx_seq_one_letter_code
_entity_poly.pdbx_strand_id
1 'polypeptide(L)'
;MDKHKLKALEAAGFKVATVAEFLGLTDAEEKLVEIRLSLSRAIRDARMAKKWTQRDLAKAIRSSQPRVAKIESAAADVTVDLMLKALFTVDGQWPSKPPKVKPVVKRKAKAKIVE
;
A
#
# COMPACT_ATOMS: atom_id res chain seq x y z
N MET A 1 8.02 4.10 14.28
CA MET A 1 9.32 4.78 14.18
C MET A 1 9.65 5.31 15.56
N ASP A 2 10.92 5.36 15.94
CA ASP A 2 11.35 5.92 17.23
C ASP A 2 11.10 7.45 17.27
N LYS A 3 10.49 7.95 18.35
CA LYS A 3 10.20 9.37 18.56
C LYS A 3 11.48 10.22 18.61
N HIS A 4 12.58 9.69 19.15
CA HIS A 4 13.84 10.40 19.22
C HIS A 4 14.43 10.63 17.83
N LYS A 5 14.34 9.62 16.96
CA LYS A 5 14.79 9.71 15.57
C LYS A 5 13.99 10.73 14.77
N LEU A 6 12.68 10.82 14.98
CA LEU A 6 11.84 11.83 14.33
C LEU A 6 12.23 13.25 14.71
N LYS A 7 12.42 13.52 16.02
CA LYS A 7 12.88 14.84 16.50
C LYS A 7 14.25 15.23 15.94
N ALA A 8 15.19 14.28 15.89
CA ALA A 8 16.52 14.54 15.32
C ALA A 8 16.44 14.91 13.82
N LEU A 9 15.56 14.26 13.07
CA LEU A 9 15.34 14.57 11.65
C LEU A 9 14.70 15.95 11.47
N GLU A 10 13.72 16.31 12.31
CA GLU A 10 13.12 17.64 12.28
C GLU A 10 14.13 18.75 12.60
N ALA A 11 14.98 18.53 13.60
CA ALA A 11 16.07 19.44 13.96
C ALA A 11 17.12 19.57 12.84
N ALA A 12 17.39 18.49 12.11
CA ALA A 12 18.29 18.48 10.95
C ALA A 12 17.66 19.09 9.67
N GLY A 13 16.51 19.77 9.78
CA GLY A 13 15.87 20.45 8.66
C GLY A 13 15.05 19.53 7.75
N PHE A 14 14.67 18.34 8.18
CA PHE A 14 13.70 17.50 7.49
C PHE A 14 12.28 17.81 7.96
N LYS A 15 11.29 17.58 7.10
CA LYS A 15 9.87 17.59 7.46
C LYS A 15 9.41 16.14 7.59
N VAL A 16 8.92 15.80 8.78
CA VAL A 16 8.15 14.57 9.00
C VAL A 16 6.72 14.87 8.56
N ALA A 17 6.16 14.03 7.70
CA ALA A 17 4.83 14.19 7.13
C ALA A 17 4.16 12.82 7.00
N THR A 18 2.83 12.80 6.93
CA THR A 18 2.11 11.58 6.53
C THR A 18 2.38 11.28 5.05
N VAL A 19 2.09 10.05 4.61
CA VAL A 19 2.19 9.71 3.17
C VAL A 19 1.25 10.59 2.34
N ALA A 20 0.04 10.84 2.84
CA ALA A 20 -0.94 11.71 2.19
C ALA A 20 -0.42 13.15 2.05
N GLU A 21 0.12 13.74 3.12
CA GLU A 21 0.75 15.07 3.08
C GLU A 21 2.00 15.12 2.19
N PHE A 22 2.75 14.01 2.12
CA PHE A 22 3.93 13.92 1.31
C PHE A 22 3.59 13.93 -0.19
N LEU A 23 2.57 13.14 -0.58
CA LEU A 23 2.13 12.97 -1.96
C LEU A 23 1.05 13.98 -2.39
N GLY A 24 0.49 14.75 -1.47
CA GLY A 24 -0.60 15.69 -1.76
C GLY A 24 -1.92 14.99 -2.10
N LEU A 25 -2.20 13.85 -1.46
CA LEU A 25 -3.42 13.08 -1.73
C LEU A 25 -4.65 13.79 -1.14
N THR A 26 -5.75 13.73 -1.87
CA THR A 26 -7.09 14.00 -1.33
C THR A 26 -7.51 12.88 -0.36
N ASP A 27 -8.46 13.17 0.53
CA ASP A 27 -9.03 12.16 1.44
C ASP A 27 -9.56 10.92 0.71
N ALA A 28 -10.10 11.11 -0.49
CA ALA A 28 -10.61 10.02 -1.32
C ALA A 28 -9.47 9.14 -1.88
N GLU A 29 -8.38 9.76 -2.35
CA GLU A 29 -7.21 9.06 -2.87
C GLU A 29 -6.45 8.32 -1.75
N GLU A 30 -6.34 8.93 -0.56
CA GLU A 30 -5.76 8.27 0.60
C GLU A 30 -6.54 7.00 0.95
N LYS A 31 -7.88 7.09 1.05
CA LYS A 31 -8.75 5.92 1.29
C LYS A 31 -8.62 4.87 0.19
N LEU A 32 -8.51 5.27 -1.08
CA LEU A 32 -8.34 4.33 -2.18
C LEU A 32 -7.00 3.58 -2.05
N VAL A 33 -5.91 4.27 -1.71
CA VAL A 33 -4.61 3.64 -1.45
C VAL A 33 -4.70 2.67 -0.28
N GLU A 34 -5.34 3.07 0.82
CA GLU A 34 -5.57 2.21 1.98
C GLU A 34 -6.34 0.93 1.62
N ILE A 35 -7.44 1.05 0.88
CA ILE A 35 -8.25 -0.09 0.42
C ILE A 35 -7.42 -1.05 -0.42
N ARG A 36 -6.65 -0.54 -1.39
CA ARG A 36 -5.81 -1.37 -2.26
C ARG A 36 -4.74 -2.11 -1.48
N LEU A 37 -4.04 -1.44 -0.57
CA LEU A 37 -3.03 -2.06 0.28
C LEU A 37 -3.63 -3.13 1.19
N SER A 38 -4.82 -2.86 1.73
CA SER A 38 -5.54 -3.80 2.60
C SER A 38 -5.96 -5.05 1.83
N LEU A 39 -6.55 -4.88 0.65
CA LEU A 39 -6.95 -5.99 -0.23
C LEU A 39 -5.76 -6.84 -0.62
N SER A 40 -4.66 -6.19 -1.04
CA SER A 40 -3.45 -6.88 -1.47
C SER A 40 -2.89 -7.81 -0.40
N ARG A 41 -2.88 -7.36 0.86
CA ARG A 41 -2.46 -8.17 2.01
C ARG A 41 -3.43 -9.31 2.30
N ALA A 42 -4.73 -9.01 2.36
CA ALA A 42 -5.75 -10.02 2.63
C ALA A 42 -5.73 -11.16 1.59
N ILE A 43 -5.54 -10.83 0.31
CA ILE A 43 -5.39 -11.81 -0.78
C ILE A 43 -4.15 -12.69 -0.56
N ARG A 44 -3.01 -12.07 -0.26
CA ARG A 44 -1.76 -12.80 -0.02
C ARG A 44 -1.88 -13.74 1.19
N ASP A 45 -2.41 -13.24 2.30
CA ASP A 45 -2.56 -13.99 3.54
C ASP A 45 -3.50 -15.18 3.36
N ALA A 46 -4.66 -14.97 2.74
CA ALA A 46 -5.61 -16.03 2.42
C ALA A 46 -5.05 -17.06 1.42
N ARG A 47 -4.32 -16.61 0.39
CA ARG A 47 -3.62 -17.52 -0.55
C ARG A 47 -2.61 -18.40 0.17
N MET A 48 -1.81 -17.81 1.07
CA MET A 48 -0.82 -18.55 1.85
C MET A 48 -1.48 -19.53 2.82
N ALA A 49 -2.61 -19.16 3.45
CA ALA A 49 -3.39 -20.05 4.31
C ALA A 49 -3.92 -21.27 3.55
N LYS A 50 -4.33 -21.09 2.28
CA LYS A 50 -4.67 -22.19 1.35
C LYS A 50 -3.46 -22.99 0.85
N LYS A 51 -2.22 -22.62 1.21
CA LYS A 51 -0.97 -23.21 0.69
C LYS A 51 -0.84 -23.12 -0.84
N TRP A 52 -1.45 -22.12 -1.46
CA TRP A 52 -1.38 -21.91 -2.90
C TRP A 52 -0.17 -21.08 -3.28
N THR A 53 0.49 -21.43 -4.39
CA THR A 53 1.48 -20.57 -5.03
C THR A 53 0.80 -19.41 -5.78
N GLN A 54 1.56 -18.39 -6.16
CA GLN A 54 1.03 -17.34 -7.05
C GLN A 54 0.56 -17.91 -8.40
N ARG A 55 1.13 -19.02 -8.88
CA ARG A 55 0.69 -19.70 -10.11
C ARG A 55 -0.66 -20.39 -9.93
N ASP A 56 -0.94 -20.94 -8.75
CA ASP A 56 -2.21 -21.61 -8.47
C ASP A 56 -3.36 -20.60 -8.44
N LEU A 57 -3.14 -19.46 -7.76
CA LEU A 57 -4.10 -18.36 -7.81
C LEU A 57 -4.27 -17.84 -9.23
N ALA A 58 -3.18 -17.67 -9.99
CA ALA A 58 -3.24 -17.22 -11.37
C ALA A 58 -4.13 -18.13 -12.24
N LYS A 59 -3.97 -19.46 -12.12
CA LYS A 59 -4.83 -20.43 -12.81
C LYS A 59 -6.29 -20.28 -12.40
N ALA A 60 -6.56 -20.16 -11.10
CA ALA A 60 -7.93 -20.04 -10.57
C ALA A 60 -8.66 -18.78 -11.07
N ILE A 61 -7.96 -17.65 -11.20
CA ILE A 61 -8.53 -16.40 -11.72
C ILE A 61 -8.38 -16.21 -13.24
N ARG A 62 -7.91 -17.25 -13.96
CA ARG A 62 -7.62 -17.22 -15.41
C ARG A 62 -6.69 -16.06 -15.81
N SER A 63 -5.57 -15.95 -15.10
CA SER A 63 -4.57 -14.92 -15.29
C SER A 63 -3.15 -15.49 -15.26
N SER A 64 -2.15 -14.61 -15.21
CA SER A 64 -0.73 -14.98 -15.17
C SER A 64 -0.12 -14.75 -13.79
N GLN A 65 0.94 -15.50 -13.46
CA GLN A 65 1.64 -15.32 -12.20
C GLN A 65 2.19 -13.89 -12.00
N PRO A 66 2.74 -13.20 -13.02
CA PRO A 66 3.11 -11.79 -12.89
C PRO A 66 1.94 -10.88 -12.55
N ARG A 67 0.73 -11.17 -13.07
CA ARG A 67 -0.49 -10.42 -12.70
C ARG A 67 -0.85 -10.63 -11.23
N VAL A 68 -0.69 -11.85 -10.70
CA VAL A 68 -0.86 -12.12 -9.26
C VAL A 68 0.19 -11.39 -8.43
N ALA A 69 1.45 -11.37 -8.85
CA ALA A 69 2.49 -10.60 -8.17
C ALA A 69 2.15 -9.10 -8.09
N LYS A 70 1.57 -8.53 -9.17
CA LYS A 70 1.07 -7.15 -9.19
C LYS A 70 -0.13 -6.93 -8.26
N ILE A 71 -1.05 -7.90 -8.18
CA ILE A 71 -2.16 -7.85 -7.21
C ILE A 71 -1.62 -7.80 -5.78
N GLU A 72 -0.64 -8.65 -5.45
CA GLU A 72 -0.02 -8.74 -4.12
C GLU A 72 0.94 -7.59 -3.78
N SER A 73 1.28 -6.74 -4.75
CA SER A 73 2.01 -5.49 -4.53
C SER A 73 1.13 -4.25 -4.63
N ALA A 74 -0.19 -4.41 -4.82
CA ALA A 74 -1.15 -3.33 -5.04
C ALA A 74 -0.82 -2.40 -6.22
N ALA A 75 -0.17 -2.94 -7.27
CA ALA A 75 0.29 -2.17 -8.43
C ALA A 75 -0.84 -1.35 -9.09
N ALA A 76 -0.55 -0.12 -9.52
CA ALA A 76 -1.55 0.83 -10.02
C ALA A 76 -2.33 0.35 -11.26
N ASP A 77 -1.74 -0.53 -12.07
CA ASP A 77 -2.34 -1.10 -13.29
C ASP A 77 -3.30 -2.28 -13.02
N VAL A 78 -3.55 -2.61 -11.76
CA VAL A 78 -4.52 -3.63 -11.33
C VAL A 78 -5.84 -2.98 -10.95
N THR A 79 -6.95 -3.44 -11.50
CA THR A 79 -8.29 -2.94 -11.13
C THR A 79 -8.71 -3.48 -9.76
N VAL A 80 -9.48 -2.69 -9.00
CA VAL A 80 -10.01 -3.12 -7.69
C VAL A 80 -10.93 -4.34 -7.85
N ASP A 81 -11.72 -4.39 -8.92
CA ASP A 81 -12.55 -5.54 -9.27
C ASP A 81 -11.74 -6.84 -9.41
N LEU A 82 -10.58 -6.80 -10.08
CA LEU A 82 -9.70 -7.96 -10.18
C LEU A 82 -9.14 -8.37 -8.82
N MET A 83 -8.84 -7.42 -7.94
CA MET A 83 -8.40 -7.71 -6.57
C MET A 83 -9.51 -8.37 -5.76
N LEU A 84 -10.76 -7.89 -5.87
CA LEU A 84 -11.93 -8.49 -5.24
C LEU A 84 -12.18 -9.93 -5.72
N LYS A 85 -12.11 -10.15 -7.04
CA LYS A 85 -12.23 -11.50 -7.61
C LYS A 85 -11.16 -12.44 -7.06
N ALA A 86 -9.90 -11.96 -6.97
CA ALA A 86 -8.81 -12.75 -6.41
C ALA A 86 -9.05 -13.06 -4.92
N LEU A 87 -9.51 -12.08 -4.13
CA LEU A 87 -9.84 -12.24 -2.72
C LEU A 87 -10.88 -13.34 -2.50
N PHE A 88 -12.00 -13.27 -3.21
CA PHE A 88 -13.07 -14.27 -3.08
C PHE A 88 -12.66 -15.65 -3.60
N THR A 89 -11.78 -15.72 -4.60
CA THR A 89 -11.24 -17.01 -5.09
C THR A 89 -10.39 -17.72 -4.02
N VAL A 90 -9.69 -16.96 -3.16
CA VAL A 90 -8.90 -17.52 -2.05
C VAL A 90 -9.68 -17.60 -0.74
N ASP A 91 -11.01 -17.44 -0.77
CA ASP A 91 -11.88 -17.37 0.42
C ASP A 91 -11.43 -16.31 1.44
N GLY A 92 -10.77 -15.26 0.96
CA GLY A 92 -10.33 -14.15 1.79
C GLY A 92 -11.51 -13.28 2.22
N GLN A 93 -11.42 -12.72 3.42
CA GLN A 93 -12.42 -11.79 3.94
C GLN A 93 -12.06 -10.35 3.57
N TRP A 94 -13.09 -9.51 3.44
CA TRP A 94 -12.90 -8.08 3.25
C TRP A 94 -12.07 -7.51 4.42
N PRO A 95 -10.97 -6.80 4.15
CA PRO A 95 -10.13 -6.26 5.21
C PRO A 95 -10.86 -5.13 5.93
N SER A 96 -11.13 -5.31 7.23
CA SER A 96 -11.84 -4.34 8.06
C SER A 96 -10.94 -3.23 8.63
N LYS A 97 -9.61 -3.37 8.51
CA LYS A 97 -8.65 -2.41 9.07
C LYS A 97 -7.56 -2.04 8.07
N PRO A 98 -7.33 -0.74 7.83
CA PRO A 98 -6.24 -0.30 6.98
C PRO A 98 -4.87 -0.65 7.60
N PRO A 99 -3.84 -0.95 6.79
CA PRO A 99 -2.50 -1.20 7.29
C PRO A 99 -1.93 0.05 7.95
N LYS A 100 -1.19 -0.12 9.03
CA LYS A 100 -0.46 1.00 9.67
C LYS A 100 0.55 1.59 8.68
N VAL A 101 0.30 2.81 8.24
CA VAL A 101 1.20 3.55 7.35
C VAL A 101 2.35 4.15 8.17
N LYS A 102 3.59 4.03 7.68
CA LYS A 102 4.75 4.65 8.34
C LYS A 102 4.87 6.12 7.89
N PRO A 103 5.26 7.05 8.78
CA PRO A 103 5.50 8.43 8.41
C PRO A 103 6.65 8.55 7.39
N VAL A 104 6.57 9.55 6.52
CA VAL A 104 7.56 9.85 5.48
C VAL A 104 8.41 11.05 5.91
N VAL A 105 9.70 11.00 5.59
CA VAL A 105 10.66 12.05 5.92
C VAL A 105 11.19 12.65 4.62
N LYS A 106 11.00 13.95 4.42
CA LYS A 106 11.55 14.69 3.27
C LYS A 106 12.41 15.86 3.70
N ARG A 107 13.43 16.22 2.90
CA ARG A 107 14.21 17.45 3.13
C ARG A 107 13.28 18.67 2.99
N LYS A 108 13.36 19.63 3.90
CA LYS A 108 12.68 20.93 3.71
C LYS A 108 13.30 21.62 2.49
N ALA A 109 12.48 22.20 1.61
CA ALA A 109 12.97 23.03 0.52
C ALA A 109 13.75 24.21 1.12
N LYS A 110 14.93 24.54 0.58
CA LYS A 110 15.61 25.79 0.94
C LYS A 110 14.68 26.94 0.57
N ALA A 111 14.36 27.81 1.52
CA ALA A 111 13.67 29.05 1.21
C ALA A 111 14.48 29.78 0.14
N LYS A 112 13.87 30.08 -1.02
CA LYS A 112 14.45 31.02 -1.98
C LYS A 112 14.52 32.35 -1.22
N ILE A 113 15.73 32.79 -0.91
CA ILE A 113 15.98 34.18 -0.54
C ILE A 113 15.70 34.94 -1.83
N VAL A 114 14.54 35.59 -1.90
CA VAL A 114 14.26 36.60 -2.91
C VAL A 114 14.83 37.88 -2.33
N GLU A 115 15.93 38.33 -2.91
CA GLU A 115 16.53 39.64 -2.67
C GLU A 115 15.74 40.72 -3.41
#